data_AF-A0A1Q7ND19-F1
#
_entry.id   AF-A0A1Q7ND19-F1
#
_cell.length_a   1.000
_cell.length_b   1.000
_cell.length_c   1.000
_cell.angle_alpha   90.00
_cell.angle_beta   90.00
_cell.angle_gamma   90.00
#
_symmetry.space_group_name_H-M   'P 1'
#
loop_
_entity.id
_entity.type
_entity.pdbx_description
1 polymer ?
#
loop_
_entity_poly.entity_id
_entity_poly.type
_entity_poly.pdbx_seq_one_letter_code
_entity_poly.pdbx_strand_id
1 'polypeptide(L)'
;MVDSNTLVIITSISGNTAESLAILDSAHEKNRKIMYFSADGKMEEYCTKNKIEHRVFPQMHFPRSSFPIFLYDILKTLVYYSHEKS
;
A
#
# COMPACT_ATOMS: atom_id res chain seq x y z
N MET A 1 14.19 -4.54 -13.87
CA MET A 1 12.96 -5.02 -14.54
C MET A 1 11.99 -5.45 -13.44
N VAL A 2 10.70 -5.16 -13.58
CA VAL A 2 9.66 -5.58 -12.62
C VAL A 2 9.03 -6.85 -13.16
N ASP A 3 9.14 -7.95 -12.42
CA ASP A 3 8.61 -9.27 -12.79
C ASP A 3 7.47 -9.71 -11.87
N SER A 4 6.96 -10.94 -12.04
CA SER A 4 5.82 -11.45 -11.27
C SER A 4 6.16 -11.77 -9.81
N ASN A 5 7.45 -11.77 -9.45
CA ASN A 5 7.92 -11.94 -8.09
C ASN A 5 8.09 -10.59 -7.36
N THR A 6 7.95 -9.47 -8.07
CA THR A 6 8.06 -8.14 -7.48
C THR A 6 6.82 -7.79 -6.65
N LEU A 7 7.04 -7.36 -5.41
CA LEU A 7 6.02 -6.75 -4.55
C LEU A 7 6.04 -5.23 -4.74
N VAL A 8 4.91 -4.66 -5.14
CA VAL A 8 4.72 -3.22 -5.29
C VAL A 8 4.08 -2.68 -4.02
N ILE A 9 4.80 -1.80 -3.32
CA ILE A 9 4.32 -1.12 -2.11
C ILE A 9 3.95 0.30 -2.50
N ILE A 10 2.71 0.70 -2.24
CA ILE A 10 2.20 2.03 -2.56
C ILE A 10 1.67 2.65 -1.26
N THR A 11 2.13 3.86 -0.96
CA THR A 11 1.73 4.59 0.25
C THR A 11 1.11 5.93 -0.13
N SER A 12 -0.01 6.28 0.50
CA SER A 12 -0.58 7.62 0.38
C SER A 12 -1.43 7.92 1.62
N ILE A 13 -1.08 8.99 2.34
CA ILE A 13 -1.76 9.32 3.61
C ILE A 13 -3.24 9.60 3.37
N SER A 14 -3.55 10.43 2.37
CA SER A 14 -4.93 10.80 2.04
C SER A 14 -5.64 9.78 1.16
N GLY A 15 -4.94 8.78 0.61
CA GLY A 15 -5.49 7.79 -0.31
C GLY A 15 -6.21 8.34 -1.55
N ASN A 16 -5.93 9.59 -1.92
CA ASN A 16 -6.67 10.32 -2.96
C ASN A 16 -5.78 10.91 -4.06
N THR A 17 -4.46 10.72 -3.98
CA THR A 17 -3.51 11.22 -4.97
C THR A 17 -3.65 10.47 -6.29
N ALA A 18 -3.80 11.22 -7.39
CA ALA A 18 -4.07 10.67 -8.73
C ALA A 18 -2.90 9.80 -9.24
N GLU A 19 -1.66 10.21 -8.95
CA GLU A 19 -0.45 9.49 -9.32
C GLU A 19 -0.39 8.12 -8.65
N SER A 20 -0.69 8.07 -7.35
CA SER A 20 -0.68 6.83 -6.59
C SER A 20 -1.80 5.88 -7.05
N LEU A 21 -2.98 6.42 -7.39
CA LEU A 21 -4.11 5.65 -7.94
C LEU A 21 -3.75 5.06 -9.32
N ALA A 22 -3.11 5.83 -10.19
CA ALA A 22 -2.67 5.36 -11.50
C ALA A 22 -1.62 4.24 -11.39
N ILE A 23 -0.71 4.32 -10.40
CA ILE A 23 0.26 3.24 -10.14
C ILE A 23 -0.44 2.00 -9.61
N LEU A 24 -1.41 2.15 -8.71
CA LEU A 24 -2.21 1.04 -8.19
C LEU A 24 -2.93 0.30 -9.32
N ASP A 25 -3.60 1.06 -10.19
CA ASP A 25 -4.33 0.52 -11.33
C ASP A 25 -3.40 -0.22 -12.29
N SER A 26 -2.29 0.41 -12.70
CA SER A 26 -1.33 -0.22 -13.62
C SER A 26 -0.66 -1.46 -13.02
N ALA A 27 -0.39 -1.47 -11.72
CA ALA A 27 0.16 -2.65 -11.04
C ALA A 27 -0.88 -3.78 -10.98
N HIS A 28 -2.15 -3.44 -10.76
CA HIS A 28 -3.25 -4.40 -10.67
C HIS A 28 -3.54 -5.05 -12.03
N GLU A 29 -3.63 -4.26 -13.11
CA GLU A 29 -3.79 -4.76 -14.48
C GLU A 29 -2.68 -5.72 -14.89
N LYS A 30 -1.46 -5.48 -14.42
CA LYS A 30 -0.29 -6.34 -14.67
C LYS A 30 -0.21 -7.56 -13.75
N ASN A 31 -1.24 -7.81 -12.95
CA ASN A 31 -1.38 -8.90 -11.99
C ASN A 31 -0.16 -9.00 -11.04
N ARG A 32 0.34 -7.83 -10.60
CA ARG A 32 1.47 -7.75 -9.66
C ARG A 32 0.98 -7.99 -8.24
N LYS A 33 1.89 -8.47 -7.38
CA LYS A 33 1.63 -8.51 -5.94
C LYS A 33 1.68 -7.07 -5.44
N ILE A 34 0.59 -6.63 -4.83
CA ILE A 34 0.42 -5.25 -4.39
C ILE A 34 0.09 -5.26 -2.91
N MET A 35 0.72 -4.35 -2.18
CA MET A 35 0.36 -4.05 -0.81
C MET A 35 0.15 -2.54 -0.69
N TYR A 36 -1.06 -2.17 -0.33
CA TYR A 36 -1.48 -0.77 -0.29
C TYR A 36 -1.61 -0.26 1.14
N PHE A 37 -1.21 0.99 1.35
CA PHE A 37 -1.07 1.61 2.67
C PHE A 37 -1.65 3.04 2.64
N SER A 38 -2.80 3.26 3.29
CA SER A 38 -3.44 4.58 3.44
C SER A 38 -4.24 4.71 4.74
N ALA A 39 -4.69 5.92 5.06
CA ALA A 39 -5.59 6.13 6.19
C ALA A 39 -7.08 6.08 5.82
N ASP A 40 -7.46 6.62 4.66
CA ASP A 40 -8.80 6.50 4.06
C ASP A 40 -8.71 6.65 2.53
N GLY A 41 -9.87 6.65 1.84
CA GLY A 41 -10.04 7.41 0.60
C GLY A 41 -10.41 6.54 -0.61
N LYS A 42 -10.30 7.12 -1.81
CA LYS A 42 -10.60 6.40 -3.08
C LYS A 42 -9.84 5.09 -3.22
N MET A 43 -8.65 5.02 -2.64
CA MET A 43 -7.84 3.81 -2.67
C MET A 43 -8.37 2.69 -1.80
N GLU A 44 -8.99 3.00 -0.65
CA GLU A 44 -9.63 2.00 0.20
C GLU A 44 -10.82 1.35 -0.52
N GLU A 45 -11.64 2.19 -1.16
CA GLU A 45 -12.76 1.75 -2.00
C GLU A 45 -12.27 0.86 -3.16
N TYR A 46 -11.21 1.29 -3.85
CA TYR A 46 -10.60 0.53 -4.94
C TYR A 46 -10.07 -0.83 -4.47
N CYS A 47 -9.32 -0.86 -3.36
CA CYS A 47 -8.74 -2.09 -2.85
C CYS A 47 -9.81 -3.07 -2.39
N THR A 48 -10.85 -2.57 -1.71
CA THR A 48 -12.00 -3.38 -1.27
C THR A 48 -12.75 -3.98 -2.47
N LYS A 49 -13.02 -3.17 -3.50
CA LYS A 49 -13.68 -3.63 -4.72
C LYS A 49 -12.89 -4.71 -5.46
N ASN A 50 -11.57 -4.55 -5.54
CA ASN A 50 -10.68 -5.43 -6.30
C ASN A 50 -10.04 -6.54 -5.44
N LYS A 51 -10.44 -6.68 -4.16
CA LYS A 51 -9.90 -7.66 -3.20
C LYS A 51 -8.37 -7.60 -3.07
N ILE A 52 -7.82 -6.39 -3.13
CA ILE A 52 -6.39 -6.11 -2.94
C ILE A 52 -6.13 -5.95 -1.44
N GLU A 53 -5.03 -6.51 -0.94
CA GLU A 53 -4.64 -6.33 0.46
C GLU A 53 -4.35 -4.85 0.74
N HIS A 54 -5.17 -4.26 1.61
CA HIS A 54 -5.06 -2.88 2.07
C HIS A 54 -4.85 -2.87 3.57
N ARG A 55 -3.82 -2.14 4.01
CA ARG A 55 -3.54 -1.91 5.42
C ARG A 55 -3.83 -0.45 5.76
N VAL A 56 -4.85 -0.29 6.59
CA VAL A 56 -5.28 1.01 7.12
C VAL A 56 -4.42 1.38 8.32
N PHE A 57 -4.04 2.64 8.41
CA PHE A 57 -3.42 3.20 9.61
C PHE A 57 -4.33 4.27 10.23
N PRO A 58 -4.29 4.46 11.57
CA PRO A 58 -4.99 5.56 12.20
C PRO A 58 -4.49 6.90 11.63
N GLN A 59 -5.43 7.76 11.20
CA GLN A 59 -5.09 9.08 10.67
C GLN A 59 -4.24 9.85 11.68
N MET A 60 -3.05 10.25 11.24
CA MET A 60 -2.17 11.10 12.03
C MET A 60 -2.12 12.47 11.36
N HIS A 61 -2.53 13.49 12.10
CA HIS A 61 -2.79 14.85 11.59
C HIS A 61 -1.57 15.60 11.00
N PHE A 62 -0.37 15.00 11.01
CA PHE A 62 0.86 15.68 10.58
C PHE A 62 1.68 14.82 9.59
N PRO A 63 1.53 15.02 8.27
CA PRO A 63 2.16 14.21 7.23
C PRO A 63 3.67 13.95 7.40
N ARG A 64 4.40 14.93 7.95
CA ARG A 64 5.86 14.87 8.14
C ARG A 64 6.27 14.10 9.40
N SER A 65 5.43 14.06 10.43
CA SER A 65 5.67 13.30 11.67
C SER A 65 5.24 11.85 11.53
N SER A 66 4.40 11.55 10.54
CA SER A 66 3.85 10.22 10.31
C SER A 66 4.82 9.30 9.55
N PHE A 67 5.80 9.83 8.83
CA PHE A 67 6.72 9.03 8.01
C PHE A 67 7.48 7.93 8.79
N PRO A 68 8.06 8.19 9.97
CA PRO A 68 8.71 7.14 10.75
C PRO A 68 7.76 6.00 11.15
N ILE A 69 6.49 6.33 11.41
CA ILE A 69 5.46 5.36 11.78
C ILE A 69 5.07 4.53 10.56
N PHE A 70 4.81 5.18 9.42
CA PHE A 70 4.56 4.49 8.15
C PHE A 70 5.72 3.56 7.78
N LEU A 71 6.96 4.05 7.87
CA LEU A 71 8.14 3.26 7.57
C LEU A 71 8.25 2.06 8.51
N TYR A 72 8.03 2.25 9.81
CA TYR A 72 8.06 1.17 10.78
C TYR A 72 7.00 0.10 10.50
N ASP A 73 5.76 0.50 10.20
CA ASP A 73 4.69 -0.43 9.88
C ASP A 73 4.94 -1.18 8.57
N ILE A 74 5.50 -0.50 7.56
CA ILE A 74 5.93 -1.14 6.30
C ILE A 74 7.01 -2.19 6.61
N LEU A 75 8.05 -1.83 7.37
CA LEU A 75 9.14 -2.76 7.73
C LEU A 75 8.61 -3.96 8.51
N LYS A 76 7.77 -3.74 9.53
CA LYS A 76 7.14 -4.80 10.31
C LYS A 76 6.29 -5.72 9.44
N THR A 77 5.54 -5.14 8.51
CA THR A 77 4.73 -5.92 7.56
C THR A 77 5.61 -6.75 6.62
N LEU A 78 6.71 -6.20 6.12
CA LEU A 78 7.63 -6.94 5.25
C LEU A 78 8.32 -8.09 5.98
N VAL A 79 8.71 -7.90 7.24
CA VAL A 79 9.28 -8.97 8.08
C VAL A 79 8.25 -10.09 8.29
N TYR A 80 6.99 -9.75 8.58
CA TYR A 80 5.92 -10.74 8.74
C TYR A 80 5.60 -11.47 7.43
N TYR A 81 5.51 -10.73 6.32
CA TYR A 81 5.27 -11.28 4.99
C TYR A 81 6.37 -12.26 4.54
N SER A 82 7.61 -12.02 4.95
CA SER A 82 8.73 -12.94 4.68
C SER A 82 8.63 -14.23 5.49
N HIS A 83 8.02 -14.20 6.69
CA HIS A 83 7.85 -15.37 7.55
C HIS A 83 6.64 -16.23 7.17
N GLU A 84 5.55 -15.63 6.68
CA GLU A 84 4.34 -16.36 6.26
C GLU A 84 4.57 -17.20 4.98
N LYS A 85 5.64 -16.92 4.23
CA LYS A 85 6.05 -17.65 3.04
C LYS A 85 7.12 -18.74 3.26
N SER A 86 7.61 -18.92 4.49
CA SER A 86 8.59 -19.95 4.85
C SER A 86 7.93 -21.17 5.49
#